data_AF-A0A9K3NN40-F1
#
_entry.id   AF-A0A9K3NN40-F1
#
_cell.length_a   1.000
_cell.length_b   1.000
_cell.length_c   1.000
_cell.angle_alpha   90.00
_cell.angle_beta   90.00
_cell.angle_gamma   90.00
#
_symmetry.space_group_name_H-M   'P 1'
#
loop_
_entity.id
_entity.type
_entity.pdbx_description
1 polymer ?
#
loop_
_entity_poly.entity_id
_entity_poly.type
_entity_poly.pdbx_seq_one_letter_code
_entity_poly.pdbx_strand_id
1 'polypeptide(L)'
;MQVVCGRSTGLWCLEGSLESGEDPRPCGWSSLFVNQAGGLEGSFDASSVPADVKAREVAVKDLTACVSVAEERADAAVEAKDALTSSFNQLEADREWMRSHGIARIVQAIMDAPETATGLDLVKERARDAGFKAGYNRCIAHMNIMSTGGVIEERSGFRDVDTEGRLNAAVASFYDTSLACVEELDDCLEAVDYVDRLRMLYADAEEEDPAGGAGDGAGTSGTK
;
A
#
# COMPACT_ATOMS: atom_id res chain seq x y z
N MET A 1 44.36 55.58 -4.34
CA MET A 1 45.73 55.54 -4.90
C MET A 1 46.69 55.27 -3.73
N GLN A 2 47.06 54.01 -3.55
CA GLN A 2 48.06 53.58 -2.59
C GLN A 2 48.74 52.35 -3.19
N VAL A 3 50.06 52.43 -3.35
CA VAL A 3 50.90 51.34 -3.87
C VAL A 3 51.68 50.79 -2.69
N VAL A 4 51.45 49.53 -2.34
CA VAL A 4 52.27 48.79 -1.39
C VAL A 4 53.24 47.93 -2.21
N CYS A 5 54.54 48.23 -2.10
CA CYS A 5 55.60 47.47 -2.76
C CYS A 5 56.07 46.32 -1.85
N GLY A 6 55.75 45.08 -2.23
CA GLY A 6 56.36 43.85 -1.70
C GLY A 6 57.15 43.14 -2.80
N ARG A 7 58.44 42.93 -2.57
CA ARG A 7 59.40 42.38 -3.55
C ARG A 7 59.49 40.86 -3.41
N SER A 8 58.90 40.09 -4.32
CA SER A 8 59.38 38.76 -4.71
C SER A 8 58.62 38.28 -5.95
N THR A 9 59.37 37.80 -6.95
CA THR A 9 58.92 37.25 -8.25
C THR A 9 58.09 38.19 -9.13
N GLY A 10 58.72 38.72 -10.17
CA GLY A 10 58.16 39.73 -11.07
C GLY A 10 56.98 39.26 -11.91
N LEU A 11 55.76 39.38 -11.37
CA LEU A 11 54.51 39.46 -12.12
C LEU A 11 53.85 40.81 -11.81
N TRP A 12 53.58 41.61 -12.84
CA TRP A 12 52.72 42.78 -12.73
C TRP A 12 51.40 42.46 -13.45
N CYS A 13 50.30 42.32 -12.69
CA CYS A 13 48.95 42.29 -13.25
C CYS A 13 48.36 43.71 -13.19
N LEU A 14 47.96 44.24 -14.34
CA LEU A 14 47.12 45.43 -14.46
C LEU A 14 45.67 44.94 -14.64
N GLU A 15 44.89 44.96 -13.57
CA GLU A 15 43.44 44.73 -13.63
C GLU A 15 42.74 46.05 -14.00
N GLY A 16 42.16 46.08 -15.18
CA GLY A 16 41.22 47.12 -15.61
C GLY A 16 39.83 46.52 -15.77
N SER A 17 38.90 46.88 -14.88
CA SER A 17 37.46 46.62 -15.04
C SER A 17 36.91 47.35 -16.26
N LEU A 18 36.13 46.65 -17.09
CA LEU A 18 35.21 47.24 -18.05
C LEU A 18 33.89 46.46 -18.03
N GLU A 19 32.90 47.05 -17.36
CA GLU A 19 31.48 46.79 -17.59
C GLU A 19 31.09 47.37 -18.96
N SER A 20 30.41 46.57 -19.79
CA SER A 20 29.35 46.97 -20.74
C SER A 20 29.30 45.98 -21.91
N GLY A 21 28.10 45.49 -22.20
CA GLY A 21 27.85 44.40 -23.12
C GLY A 21 28.17 44.69 -24.58
N GLU A 22 28.89 43.76 -25.18
CA GLU A 22 28.87 43.33 -26.58
C GLU A 22 29.72 42.05 -26.66
N ASP A 23 29.34 41.10 -27.53
CA ASP A 23 29.92 39.76 -27.66
C ASP A 23 31.46 39.72 -27.53
N PRO A 24 32.05 38.85 -26.68
CA PRO A 24 33.48 38.68 -26.64
C PRO A 24 33.90 37.87 -27.86
N ARG A 25 34.32 38.57 -28.92
CA ARG A 25 35.24 38.01 -29.91
C ARG A 25 36.44 37.42 -29.17
N PRO A 26 37.07 36.33 -29.65
CA PRO A 26 38.22 35.75 -28.97
C PRO A 26 39.38 36.74 -29.11
N CYS A 27 39.52 37.61 -28.12
CA CYS A 27 40.72 38.41 -27.92
C CYS A 27 41.85 37.39 -27.81
N GLY A 28 42.76 37.35 -28.78
CA GLY A 28 43.95 36.51 -28.70
C GLY A 28 44.73 36.92 -27.47
N TRP A 29 44.80 36.06 -26.46
CA TRP A 29 45.64 36.26 -25.29
C TRP A 29 47.09 36.19 -25.76
N SER A 30 47.67 37.35 -26.08
CA SER A 30 49.10 37.47 -26.33
C SER A 30 49.78 37.70 -24.99
N SER A 31 50.12 36.62 -24.31
CA SER A 31 51.00 36.68 -23.14
C SER A 31 52.41 37.05 -23.61
N LEU A 32 52.77 38.33 -23.49
CA LEU A 32 54.15 38.78 -23.70
C LEU A 32 54.99 38.36 -22.50
N PHE A 33 55.75 37.28 -22.67
CA PHE A 33 56.83 36.91 -21.76
C PHE A 33 57.99 37.89 -21.94
N VAL A 34 58.20 38.77 -20.97
CA VAL A 34 59.42 39.59 -20.90
C VAL A 34 60.46 38.80 -20.12
N ASN A 35 61.44 38.26 -20.83
CA ASN A 35 62.66 37.75 -20.20
C ASN A 35 63.72 38.86 -20.15
N GLN A 36 64.51 38.88 -19.09
CA GLN A 36 65.48 39.95 -18.76
C GLN A 36 66.75 39.87 -19.64
N ALA A 37 66.59 39.83 -20.95
CA ALA A 37 67.65 40.05 -21.93
C ALA A 37 66.96 40.48 -23.22
N GLY A 38 67.16 41.73 -23.63
CA GLY A 38 66.50 42.32 -24.80
C GLY A 38 66.73 41.48 -26.06
N GLY A 39 65.66 40.81 -26.50
CA GLY A 39 65.58 40.06 -27.74
C GLY A 39 64.11 39.79 -28.05
N LEU A 40 63.54 40.60 -28.95
CA LEU A 40 62.20 40.37 -29.51
C LEU A 40 62.30 39.30 -30.59
N GLU A 41 62.30 38.03 -30.23
CA GLU A 41 62.07 36.96 -31.21
C GLU A 41 61.22 35.85 -30.60
N GLY A 42 60.05 35.64 -31.19
CA GLY A 42 59.09 34.62 -30.79
C GLY A 42 57.66 35.11 -30.88
N SER A 43 57.18 35.42 -32.08
CA SER A 43 55.75 35.33 -32.35
C SER A 43 55.37 33.86 -32.13
N PHE A 44 54.69 33.55 -31.02
CA PHE A 44 54.05 32.24 -30.87
C PHE A 44 52.86 32.24 -31.84
N ASP A 45 53.13 31.76 -33.05
CA ASP A 45 52.15 31.64 -34.11
C ASP A 45 51.14 30.59 -33.66
N ALA A 46 49.95 31.04 -33.23
CA ALA A 46 48.85 30.18 -32.79
C ALA A 46 48.38 29.21 -33.91
N SER A 47 48.86 29.39 -35.15
CA SER A 47 48.67 28.44 -36.23
C SER A 47 49.48 27.14 -36.07
N SER A 48 50.56 27.15 -35.26
CA SER A 48 51.49 26.02 -35.04
C SER A 48 51.10 25.07 -33.90
N VAL A 49 49.90 25.22 -33.32
CA VAL A 49 49.40 24.33 -32.27
C VAL A 49 49.47 22.88 -32.77
N PRO A 50 50.17 21.96 -32.05
CA PRO A 50 50.36 20.59 -32.49
C PRO A 50 49.03 19.91 -32.81
N ALA A 51 48.97 19.10 -33.88
CA ALA A 51 47.76 18.40 -34.30
C ALA A 51 47.13 17.57 -33.16
N ASP A 52 47.96 17.03 -32.27
CA ASP A 52 47.55 16.28 -31.08
C ASP A 52 46.76 17.14 -30.07
N VAL A 53 47.07 18.43 -29.95
CA VAL A 53 46.35 19.35 -29.07
C VAL A 53 44.97 19.65 -29.64
N LYS A 54 44.84 19.84 -30.96
CA LYS A 54 43.55 20.03 -31.63
C LYS A 54 42.68 18.76 -31.57
N ALA A 55 43.28 17.59 -31.76
CA ALA A 55 42.60 16.31 -31.62
C ALA A 55 42.11 16.08 -30.18
N ARG A 56 42.94 16.43 -29.18
CA ARG A 56 42.54 16.39 -27.76
C ARG A 56 41.43 17.38 -27.44
N GLU A 57 41.43 18.58 -28.01
CA GLU A 57 40.37 19.57 -27.79
C GLU A 57 39.01 19.06 -28.30
N VAL A 58 38.98 18.44 -29.50
CA VAL A 58 37.76 17.80 -30.03
C VAL A 58 37.32 16.65 -29.13
N ALA A 59 38.25 15.77 -28.74
CA ALA A 59 37.95 14.67 -27.84
C ALA A 59 37.41 15.14 -26.47
N VAL A 60 37.92 16.24 -25.93
CA VAL A 60 37.40 16.83 -24.68
C VAL A 60 35.97 17.34 -24.88
N LYS A 61 35.66 18.00 -26.00
CA LYS A 61 34.29 18.46 -26.30
C LYS A 61 33.31 17.30 -26.44
N ASP A 62 33.71 16.26 -27.16
CA ASP A 62 32.91 15.04 -27.32
C ASP A 62 32.69 14.34 -25.98
N LEU A 63 33.74 14.26 -25.14
CA LEU A 63 33.64 13.72 -23.79
C LEU A 63 32.72 14.58 -22.91
N THR A 64 32.80 15.91 -22.96
CA THR A 64 31.90 16.79 -22.21
C THR A 64 30.44 16.56 -22.61
N ALA A 65 30.14 16.42 -23.90
CA ALA A 65 28.79 16.11 -24.37
C ALA A 65 28.33 14.71 -23.94
N CYS A 66 29.22 13.71 -23.96
CA CYS A 66 28.90 12.37 -23.46
C CYS A 66 28.65 12.35 -21.95
N VAL A 67 29.41 13.13 -21.17
CA VAL A 67 29.26 13.26 -19.72
C VAL A 67 27.95 13.94 -19.37
N SER A 68 27.55 15.02 -20.05
CA SER A 68 26.27 15.69 -19.78
C SER A 68 25.08 14.77 -20.03
N VAL A 69 25.11 14.00 -21.13
CA VAL A 69 24.06 13.00 -21.42
C VAL A 69 24.06 11.86 -20.39
N ALA A 70 25.25 11.46 -19.90
CA ALA A 70 25.34 10.44 -18.87
C ALA A 70 24.81 10.92 -17.51
N GLU A 71 25.02 12.20 -17.18
CA GLU A 71 24.51 12.85 -15.97
C GLU A 71 22.97 12.91 -15.99
N GLU A 72 22.38 13.40 -17.08
CA GLU A 72 20.91 13.43 -17.23
C GLU A 72 20.30 12.02 -17.12
N ARG A 73 20.97 11.00 -17.66
CA ARG A 73 20.54 9.60 -17.51
C ARG A 73 20.67 9.09 -16.09
N ALA A 74 21.70 9.52 -15.36
CA ALA A 74 21.89 9.15 -13.97
C ALA A 74 20.80 9.77 -13.10
N ASP A 75 20.48 11.05 -13.29
CA ASP A 75 19.41 11.74 -12.57
C ASP A 75 18.05 11.08 -12.85
N ALA A 76 17.73 10.82 -14.12
CA ALA A 76 16.50 10.13 -14.49
C ALA A 76 16.39 8.72 -13.86
N ALA A 77 17.52 8.01 -13.72
CA ALA A 77 17.55 6.71 -13.07
C ALA A 77 17.34 6.82 -11.54
N VAL A 78 17.84 7.88 -10.91
CA VAL A 78 17.60 8.14 -9.47
C VAL A 78 16.12 8.41 -9.22
N GLU A 79 15.49 9.26 -10.03
CA GLU A 79 14.04 9.56 -9.92
C GLU A 79 13.19 8.30 -10.12
N ALA A 80 13.52 7.47 -11.11
CA ALA A 80 12.82 6.20 -11.33
C ALA A 80 12.97 5.24 -10.13
N LYS A 81 14.15 5.20 -9.50
CA LYS A 81 14.41 4.38 -8.31
C LYS A 81 13.66 4.92 -7.08
N ASP A 82 13.55 6.23 -6.93
CA ASP A 82 12.78 6.84 -5.83
C ASP A 82 11.28 6.61 -6.01
N ALA A 83 10.75 6.73 -7.24
CA ALA A 83 9.37 6.36 -7.56
C ALA A 83 9.09 4.87 -7.28
N LEU A 84 10.03 3.98 -7.65
CA LEU A 84 9.91 2.55 -7.34
C LEU A 84 9.93 2.30 -5.82
N THR A 85 10.80 2.99 -5.09
CA THR A 85 10.87 2.87 -3.63
C THR A 85 9.57 3.31 -2.98
N SER A 86 8.96 4.40 -3.45
CA SER A 86 7.64 4.85 -3.01
C SER A 86 6.55 3.80 -3.28
N SER A 87 6.53 3.20 -4.48
CA SER A 87 5.57 2.14 -4.79
C SER A 87 5.75 0.88 -3.93
N PHE A 88 7.00 0.54 -3.57
CA PHE A 88 7.30 -0.59 -2.70
C PHE A 88 6.80 -0.36 -1.28
N ASN A 89 7.03 0.84 -0.74
CA ASN A 89 6.53 1.20 0.59
C ASN A 89 4.98 1.18 0.64
N GLN A 90 4.31 1.63 -0.43
CA GLN A 90 2.86 1.54 -0.54
C GLN A 90 2.39 0.08 -0.55
N LEU A 91 3.02 -0.78 -1.35
CA LEU A 91 2.70 -2.20 -1.40
C LEU A 91 2.92 -2.89 -0.04
N GLU A 92 3.96 -2.50 0.69
CA GLU A 92 4.22 -3.01 2.03
C GLU A 92 3.13 -2.57 3.03
N ALA A 93 2.71 -1.31 2.98
CA ALA A 93 1.60 -0.80 3.79
C ALA A 93 0.28 -1.50 3.46
N ASP A 94 0.00 -1.73 2.18
CA ASP A 94 -1.19 -2.45 1.71
C ASP A 94 -1.20 -3.90 2.18
N ARG A 95 -0.06 -4.59 2.04
CA ARG A 95 0.13 -5.95 2.53
C ARG A 95 -0.04 -6.05 4.05
N GLU A 96 0.49 -5.09 4.79
CA GLU A 96 0.38 -5.07 6.25
C GLU A 96 -1.06 -4.81 6.70
N TRP A 97 -1.76 -3.88 6.05
CA TRP A 97 -3.17 -3.64 6.34
C TRP A 97 -4.03 -4.88 6.05
N MET A 98 -3.84 -5.55 4.91
CA MET A 98 -4.56 -6.79 4.59
C MET A 98 -4.30 -7.90 5.61
N ARG A 99 -3.06 -8.03 6.08
CA ARG A 99 -2.66 -9.02 7.09
C ARG A 99 -3.32 -8.74 8.44
N SER A 100 -3.29 -7.49 8.88
CA SER A 100 -3.67 -7.11 10.25
C SER A 100 -5.17 -6.85 10.39
N HIS A 101 -5.83 -6.37 9.34
CA HIS A 101 -7.24 -5.92 9.41
C HIS A 101 -8.10 -6.51 8.29
N GLY A 102 -7.64 -6.46 7.04
CA GLY A 102 -8.49 -6.75 5.87
C GLY A 102 -9.24 -8.08 5.94
N ILE A 103 -8.54 -9.19 6.20
CA ILE A 103 -9.17 -10.52 6.27
C ILE A 103 -10.17 -10.61 7.43
N ALA A 104 -9.82 -10.10 8.61
CA ALA A 104 -10.68 -10.14 9.77
C ALA A 104 -11.99 -9.37 9.53
N ARG A 105 -11.89 -8.19 8.90
CA ARG A 105 -13.05 -7.36 8.57
C ARG A 105 -13.95 -8.00 7.52
N ILE A 106 -13.38 -8.62 6.48
CA ILE A 106 -14.16 -9.38 5.49
C ILE A 106 -14.93 -10.52 6.17
N VAL A 107 -14.26 -11.31 7.01
CA VAL A 107 -14.92 -12.41 7.73
C VAL A 107 -16.01 -11.88 8.65
N GLN A 108 -15.76 -10.78 9.35
CA GLN A 108 -16.77 -10.16 10.20
C GLN A 108 -17.99 -9.69 9.41
N ALA A 109 -17.80 -9.05 8.25
CA ALA A 109 -18.91 -8.64 7.39
C ALA A 109 -19.75 -9.82 6.87
N ILE A 110 -19.13 -10.98 6.64
CA ILE A 110 -19.83 -12.21 6.27
C ILE A 110 -20.65 -12.77 7.44
N MET A 111 -20.08 -12.76 8.65
CA MET A 111 -20.76 -13.23 9.86
C MET A 111 -21.92 -12.31 10.28
N ASP A 112 -21.74 -11.00 10.14
CA ASP A 112 -22.71 -9.97 10.51
C ASP A 112 -23.75 -9.71 9.41
N ALA A 113 -23.65 -10.38 8.26
CA ALA A 113 -24.61 -10.27 7.18
C ALA A 113 -26.02 -10.68 7.66
N PRO A 114 -27.07 -9.89 7.36
CA PRO A 114 -28.43 -10.18 7.80
C PRO A 114 -28.96 -11.49 7.22
N GLU A 115 -28.51 -11.89 6.04
CA GLU A 115 -28.81 -13.17 5.41
C GLU A 115 -28.27 -14.34 6.24
N THR A 116 -27.04 -14.22 6.76
CA THR A 116 -26.42 -15.21 7.66
C THR A 116 -27.22 -15.35 8.94
N ALA A 117 -27.60 -14.22 9.58
CA ALA A 117 -28.41 -14.23 10.80
C ALA A 117 -29.79 -14.88 10.57
N THR A 118 -30.49 -14.45 9.50
CA THR A 118 -31.84 -14.93 9.17
C THR A 118 -31.84 -16.42 8.83
N GLY A 119 -30.87 -16.86 8.02
CA GLY A 119 -30.74 -18.25 7.63
C GLY A 119 -30.37 -19.16 8.81
N LEU A 120 -29.47 -18.71 9.69
CA LEU A 120 -29.12 -19.46 10.91
C LEU A 120 -30.31 -19.57 11.87
N ASP A 121 -31.12 -18.53 12.02
CA ASP A 121 -32.31 -18.56 12.87
C ASP A 121 -33.37 -19.53 12.35
N LEU A 122 -33.55 -19.60 11.03
CA LEU A 122 -34.41 -20.61 10.40
C LEU A 122 -33.88 -22.03 10.65
N VAL A 123 -32.57 -22.27 10.49
CA VAL A 123 -31.95 -23.57 10.78
C VAL A 123 -32.16 -23.96 12.24
N LYS A 124 -31.96 -23.04 13.19
CA LYS A 124 -32.22 -23.26 14.62
C LYS A 124 -33.68 -23.60 14.90
N GLU A 125 -34.63 -22.92 14.26
CA GLU A 125 -36.06 -23.23 14.39
C GLU A 125 -36.35 -24.66 13.90
N ARG A 126 -35.91 -25.00 12.68
CA ARG A 126 -36.15 -26.33 12.11
C ARG A 126 -35.46 -27.44 12.89
N ALA A 127 -34.28 -27.18 13.45
CA ALA A 127 -33.59 -28.13 14.31
C ALA A 127 -34.36 -28.38 15.60
N ARG A 128 -34.97 -27.34 16.19
CA ARG A 128 -35.86 -27.48 17.36
C ARG A 128 -37.10 -28.31 17.02
N ASP A 129 -37.76 -28.05 15.89
CA ASP A 129 -38.94 -28.80 15.45
C ASP A 129 -38.62 -30.29 15.23
N ALA A 130 -37.52 -30.58 14.51
CA ALA A 130 -37.07 -31.93 14.24
C ALA A 130 -36.66 -32.67 15.53
N GLY A 131 -35.91 -32.01 16.41
CA GLY A 131 -35.53 -32.54 17.71
C GLY A 131 -36.75 -32.81 18.60
N PHE A 132 -37.73 -31.93 18.60
CA PHE A 132 -38.97 -32.11 19.36
C PHE A 132 -39.77 -33.31 18.86
N LYS A 133 -39.96 -33.45 17.54
CA LYS A 133 -40.64 -34.61 16.94
C LYS A 133 -39.92 -35.91 17.28
N ALA A 134 -38.60 -35.95 17.12
CA ALA A 134 -37.79 -37.12 17.43
C ALA A 134 -37.87 -37.51 18.92
N GLY A 135 -37.78 -36.52 19.82
CA GLY A 135 -37.92 -36.72 21.25
C GLY A 135 -39.30 -37.24 21.65
N TYR A 136 -40.37 -36.63 21.12
CA TYR A 136 -41.74 -37.06 21.35
C TYR A 136 -41.96 -38.52 20.91
N ASN A 137 -41.52 -38.85 19.69
CA ASN A 137 -41.63 -40.21 19.15
C ASN A 137 -40.87 -41.23 20.02
N ARG A 138 -39.68 -40.88 20.52
CA ARG A 138 -38.92 -41.72 21.45
C ARG A 138 -39.64 -41.93 22.77
N CYS A 139 -40.20 -40.88 23.37
CA CYS A 139 -40.97 -40.98 24.62
C CYS A 139 -42.23 -41.85 24.45
N ILE A 140 -42.99 -41.64 23.38
CA ILE A 140 -44.18 -42.42 23.06
C ILE A 140 -43.82 -43.88 22.79
N ALA A 141 -42.70 -44.17 22.11
CA ALA A 141 -42.22 -45.54 21.94
C ALA A 141 -41.97 -46.23 23.29
N HIS A 142 -41.33 -45.55 24.26
CA HIS A 142 -41.12 -46.09 25.60
C HIS A 142 -42.44 -46.33 26.37
N MET A 143 -43.40 -45.41 26.28
CA MET A 143 -44.71 -45.58 26.94
C MET A 143 -45.57 -46.67 26.30
N ASN A 144 -45.54 -46.81 24.98
CA ASN A 144 -46.33 -47.83 24.27
C ASN A 144 -45.77 -49.24 24.44
N ILE A 145 -44.48 -49.41 24.75
CA ILE A 145 -43.95 -50.72 25.19
C ILE A 145 -44.64 -51.16 26.50
N MET A 146 -45.11 -50.23 27.34
CA MET A 146 -45.81 -50.52 28.60
C MET A 146 -47.33 -50.62 28.45
N SER A 147 -47.92 -50.18 27.33
CA SER A 147 -49.37 -50.11 27.11
C SER A 147 -49.74 -50.99 25.93
N THR A 148 -50.64 -51.96 26.10
CA THR A 148 -50.98 -53.01 25.12
C THR A 148 -51.58 -52.49 23.78
N GLY A 149 -51.63 -51.17 23.55
CA GLY A 149 -52.10 -50.53 22.32
C GLY A 149 -50.96 -49.81 21.60
N GLY A 150 -50.75 -50.15 20.33
CA GLY A 150 -49.59 -49.75 19.51
C GLY A 150 -49.38 -48.24 19.30
N VAL A 151 -48.37 -47.90 18.48
CA VAL A 151 -47.80 -46.55 18.35
C VAL A 151 -48.83 -45.50 17.94
N ILE A 152 -49.24 -44.66 18.90
CA ILE A 152 -50.20 -43.56 18.69
C ILE A 152 -49.43 -42.28 18.33
N GLU A 153 -48.83 -42.21 17.13
CA GLU A 153 -48.28 -40.94 16.58
C GLU A 153 -49.37 -39.86 16.38
N GLU A 154 -50.65 -40.26 16.47
CA GLU A 154 -51.86 -39.45 16.34
C GLU A 154 -51.94 -38.19 17.23
N ARG A 155 -51.19 -38.15 18.34
CA ARG A 155 -51.20 -37.03 19.29
C ARG A 155 -50.05 -36.04 19.13
N SER A 156 -49.13 -36.29 18.19
CA SER A 156 -48.05 -35.35 17.89
C SER A 156 -48.57 -34.16 17.08
N GLY A 157 -48.23 -32.94 17.48
CA GLY A 157 -48.46 -31.73 16.66
C GLY A 157 -47.71 -31.74 15.31
N PHE A 158 -46.83 -32.73 15.10
CA PHE A 158 -46.02 -32.92 13.89
C PHE A 158 -46.33 -34.23 13.15
N ARG A 159 -47.50 -34.85 13.37
CA ARG A 159 -47.90 -36.17 12.83
C ARG A 159 -47.61 -36.32 11.32
N ASP A 160 -47.87 -35.29 10.53
CA ASP A 160 -47.69 -35.31 9.07
C ASP A 160 -46.66 -34.27 8.57
N VAL A 161 -45.88 -33.71 9.49
CA VAL A 161 -44.85 -32.72 9.14
C VAL A 161 -43.52 -33.42 8.97
N ASP A 162 -42.94 -33.32 7.76
CA ASP A 162 -41.57 -33.75 7.52
C ASP A 162 -40.56 -32.74 8.11
N THR A 163 -40.39 -32.79 9.42
CA THR A 163 -39.50 -31.87 10.15
C THR A 163 -38.03 -32.06 9.77
N GLU A 164 -37.63 -33.30 9.46
CA GLU A 164 -36.26 -33.63 9.06
C GLU A 164 -35.96 -33.13 7.63
N GLY A 165 -36.88 -33.37 6.68
CA GLY A 165 -36.78 -32.79 5.34
C GLY A 165 -36.80 -31.26 5.36
N ARG A 166 -37.61 -30.62 6.22
CA ARG A 166 -37.60 -29.16 6.38
C ARG A 166 -36.30 -28.63 6.99
N LEU A 167 -35.67 -29.37 7.90
CA LEU A 167 -34.34 -29.03 8.41
C LEU A 167 -33.29 -29.14 7.30
N ASN A 168 -33.29 -30.25 6.56
CA ASN A 168 -32.35 -30.45 5.44
C ASN A 168 -32.52 -29.38 4.35
N ALA A 169 -33.76 -29.03 4.02
CA ALA A 169 -34.06 -27.94 3.08
C ALA A 169 -33.59 -26.58 3.60
N ALA A 170 -33.77 -26.28 4.88
CA ALA A 170 -33.28 -25.04 5.49
C ALA A 170 -31.74 -24.97 5.50
N VAL A 171 -31.07 -26.08 5.80
CA VAL A 171 -29.60 -26.16 5.75
C VAL A 171 -29.10 -25.99 4.31
N ALA A 172 -29.72 -26.65 3.33
CA ALA A 172 -29.37 -26.47 1.93
C ALA A 172 -29.57 -25.01 1.50
N SER A 173 -30.73 -24.43 1.80
CA SER A 173 -31.03 -23.02 1.53
C SER A 173 -30.02 -22.07 2.18
N PHE A 174 -29.55 -22.35 3.40
CA PHE A 174 -28.56 -21.51 4.08
C PHE A 174 -27.23 -21.46 3.31
N TYR A 175 -26.74 -22.60 2.84
CA TYR A 175 -25.49 -22.65 2.06
C TYR A 175 -25.64 -22.13 0.62
N ASP A 176 -26.84 -22.22 0.05
CA ASP A 176 -27.14 -21.72 -1.29
C ASP A 176 -27.49 -20.21 -1.31
N THR A 177 -27.63 -19.57 -0.14
CA THR A 177 -27.97 -18.15 -0.07
C THR A 177 -26.77 -17.28 -0.47
N SER A 178 -26.95 -16.46 -1.50
CA SER A 178 -26.00 -15.39 -1.82
C SER A 178 -25.95 -14.34 -0.71
N LEU A 179 -24.74 -13.97 -0.32
CA LEU A 179 -24.51 -12.88 0.63
C LEU A 179 -24.17 -11.62 -0.17
N ALA A 180 -24.97 -10.56 0.00
CA ALA A 180 -24.75 -9.29 -0.69
C ALA A 180 -23.34 -8.73 -0.43
N CYS A 181 -22.82 -8.90 0.78
CA CYS A 181 -21.46 -8.47 1.13
C CYS A 181 -20.34 -9.21 0.39
N VAL A 182 -20.60 -10.44 -0.09
CA VAL A 182 -19.64 -11.20 -0.91
C VAL A 182 -19.67 -10.73 -2.36
N GLU A 183 -20.86 -10.37 -2.88
CA GLU A 183 -20.99 -9.80 -4.22
C GLU A 183 -20.26 -8.44 -4.31
N GLU A 184 -20.41 -7.57 -3.31
CA GLU A 184 -19.68 -6.30 -3.24
C GLU A 184 -18.17 -6.49 -3.07
N LEU A 185 -17.74 -7.55 -2.38
CA LEU A 185 -16.33 -7.90 -2.23
C LEU A 185 -15.71 -8.29 -3.57
N ASP A 186 -16.39 -9.14 -4.35
CA ASP A 186 -15.93 -9.54 -5.69
C ASP A 186 -15.74 -8.32 -6.59
N ASP A 187 -16.73 -7.41 -6.63
CA ASP A 187 -16.64 -6.15 -7.37
C ASP A 187 -15.45 -5.27 -6.94
N CYS A 188 -15.00 -5.40 -5.69
CA CYS A 188 -13.85 -4.66 -5.17
C CYS A 188 -12.52 -5.27 -5.57
N LEU A 189 -12.43 -6.58 -5.57
CA LEU A 189 -11.20 -7.30 -5.93
C LEU A 189 -10.86 -7.18 -7.42
N GLU A 190 -11.82 -6.87 -8.28
CA GLU A 190 -11.57 -6.62 -9.72
C GLU A 190 -10.88 -5.28 -10.01
N ALA A 191 -10.83 -4.34 -9.06
CA ALA A 191 -10.24 -3.02 -9.27
C ALA A 191 -8.72 -2.99 -9.03
N VAL A 192 -8.03 -2.06 -9.71
CA VAL A 192 -6.58 -1.88 -9.59
C VAL A 192 -6.18 -1.38 -8.19
N ASP A 193 -7.07 -0.62 -7.55
CA ASP A 193 -6.94 -0.02 -6.22
C ASP A 193 -7.77 -0.78 -5.15
N TYR A 194 -7.91 -2.10 -5.30
CA TYR A 194 -8.77 -2.93 -4.45
C TYR A 194 -8.55 -2.73 -2.94
N VAL A 195 -7.31 -2.51 -2.48
CA VAL A 195 -7.02 -2.31 -1.05
C VAL A 195 -7.61 -1.01 -0.52
N ASP A 196 -7.56 0.06 -1.31
CA ASP A 196 -8.16 1.35 -0.92
C ASP A 196 -9.68 1.28 -0.91
N ARG A 197 -10.26 0.56 -1.88
CA ARG A 197 -11.70 0.28 -1.90
C ARG A 197 -12.13 -0.59 -0.71
N LEU A 198 -11.34 -1.61 -0.34
CA LEU A 198 -11.56 -2.42 0.85
C LEU A 198 -11.47 -1.60 2.13
N ARG A 199 -10.50 -0.68 2.23
CA ARG A 199 -10.39 0.27 3.36
C ARG A 199 -11.62 1.16 3.47
N MET A 200 -12.20 1.58 2.35
CA MET A 200 -13.44 2.37 2.37
C MET A 200 -14.67 1.54 2.76
N LEU A 201 -14.79 0.32 2.23
CA LEU A 201 -15.90 -0.59 2.53
C LEU A 201 -15.90 -1.08 3.97
N TYR A 202 -14.72 -1.45 4.44
CA TYR A 202 -14.48 -1.96 5.79
C TYR A 202 -13.70 -0.93 6.61
N ALA A 203 -14.12 0.33 6.52
CA ALA A 203 -13.52 1.41 7.28
C ALA A 203 -13.40 1.01 8.74
N ASP A 204 -12.35 1.49 9.39
CA ASP A 204 -12.16 1.34 10.82
C ASP A 204 -13.38 1.98 11.50
N ALA A 205 -14.39 1.17 11.82
CA ALA A 205 -15.18 1.38 13.01
C ALA A 205 -14.13 1.57 14.10
N GLU A 206 -13.97 2.83 14.54
CA GLU A 206 -13.19 3.21 15.70
C GLU A 206 -13.41 2.10 16.72
N GLU A 207 -12.31 1.47 17.16
CA GLU A 207 -12.38 0.54 18.29
C GLU A 207 -13.08 1.31 19.42
N GLU A 208 -14.35 1.00 19.67
CA GLU A 208 -14.99 1.34 20.93
C GLU A 208 -14.20 0.56 21.97
N ASP A 209 -13.19 1.22 22.52
CA ASP A 209 -12.46 0.81 23.70
C ASP A 209 -13.52 0.40 24.73
N PRO A 210 -13.60 -0.88 25.15
CA PRO A 210 -14.50 -1.27 26.23
C PRO A 210 -13.87 -0.74 27.51
N ALA A 211 -14.02 0.57 27.73
CA ALA A 211 -13.70 1.25 28.95
C ALA A 211 -14.61 0.71 30.05
N GLY A 212 -14.12 -0.36 30.70
CA GLY A 212 -14.32 -0.68 32.10
C GLY A 212 -15.74 -0.55 32.60
N GLY A 213 -16.54 -1.61 32.41
CA GLY A 213 -17.65 -1.92 33.30
C GLY A 213 -17.13 -2.15 34.71
N ALA A 214 -16.92 -1.08 35.48
CA ALA A 214 -16.74 -1.15 36.92
C ALA A 214 -18.08 -1.57 37.53
N GLY A 215 -18.12 -2.80 38.02
CA GLY A 215 -19.30 -3.40 38.62
C GLY A 215 -19.78 -2.63 39.84
N ASP A 216 -20.90 -1.95 39.70
CA ASP A 216 -21.78 -1.61 40.83
C ASP A 216 -22.64 -2.83 41.13
N GLY A 217 -22.22 -3.58 42.16
CA GLY A 217 -22.89 -4.78 42.64
C GLY A 217 -22.93 -4.80 44.15
N ALA A 218 -23.74 -3.90 44.70
CA ALA A 218 -24.04 -3.73 46.12
C ALA A 218 -24.28 -5.07 46.85
N GLY A 219 -23.70 -5.17 48.05
CA GLY A 219 -23.90 -6.32 48.93
C GLY A 219 -25.32 -6.42 49.49
N THR A 220 -25.74 -7.65 49.74
CA THR A 220 -26.67 -7.97 50.82
C THR A 220 -26.21 -9.25 51.52
N SER A 221 -25.41 -9.10 52.57
CA SER A 221 -25.30 -10.11 53.62
C SER A 221 -26.45 -9.90 54.60
N GLY A 222 -27.40 -10.83 54.65
CA GLY A 222 -28.57 -10.77 55.54
C GLY A 222 -29.38 -12.06 55.55
N THR A 223 -28.99 -12.95 56.45
CA THR A 223 -29.69 -14.10 57.07
C THR A 223 -31.21 -14.24 56.91
N LYS A 224 -31.65 -15.49 56.68
CA LYS A 224 -32.56 -16.20 57.60
C LYS A 224 -32.27 -17.70 57.58
#